data_AF-A0A2V9FEV9-F1
#
_entry.id   AF-A0A2V9FEV9-F1
#
_cell.length_a   1.000
_cell.length_b   1.000
_cell.length_c   1.000
_cell.angle_alpha   90.00
_cell.angle_beta   90.00
_cell.angle_gamma   90.00
#
_symmetry.space_group_name_H-M   'P 1'
#
loop_
_entity.id
_entity.type
_entity.pdbx_description
1 polymer ?
#
loop_
_entity_poly.entity_id
_entity_poly.type
_entity_poly.pdbx_seq_one_letter_code
_entity_poly.pdbx_strand_id
1 'polypeptide(L)'
;MIEAAANGAEPQGELRAHLNVCLDCRAAFEQEQSLFASIDTGLHVTANPEVPPSLLPCVRARLDDAAAPRSGWVTNWFALAGAAVMIVAFFAAHAVWRTSVIHKPVATARKTSVLPQLTPSPENRNPAVVRPVEKNPRSQRQFAISKNPRAHEKLVSGETMPEVLVPRDQEVLLAEYAEQWSLRKRPLLLAQEFDATVLSPLQVAPIQIDELGVKLLAEEKLQ
;
A
#
# COMPACT_ATOMS: atom_id res chain seq x y z
N MET A 1 33.75 -4.25 -6.75
CA MET A 1 34.07 -5.22 -7.83
C MET A 1 32.78 -5.88 -8.26
N ILE A 2 32.25 -6.82 -7.47
CA ILE A 2 30.93 -7.47 -7.59
C ILE A 2 29.82 -6.54 -8.13
N GLU A 3 29.57 -5.37 -7.52
CA GLU A 3 28.52 -4.45 -7.99
C GLU A 3 28.68 -3.96 -9.43
N ALA A 4 29.92 -3.79 -9.93
CA ALA A 4 30.17 -3.40 -11.32
C ALA A 4 29.95 -4.58 -12.26
N ALA A 5 30.39 -5.79 -11.88
CA ALA A 5 30.15 -7.02 -12.64
C ALA A 5 28.65 -7.34 -12.75
N ALA A 6 27.91 -7.25 -11.64
CA ALA A 6 26.49 -7.53 -11.55
C ALA A 6 25.61 -6.58 -12.39
N ASN A 7 25.98 -5.30 -12.49
CA ASN A 7 25.27 -4.33 -13.33
C ASN A 7 25.72 -4.35 -14.80
N GLY A 8 26.69 -5.21 -15.18
CA GLY A 8 27.33 -5.18 -16.50
C GLY A 8 28.04 -3.85 -16.83
N ALA A 9 28.27 -3.01 -15.82
CA ALA A 9 28.74 -1.64 -15.98
C ALA A 9 30.27 -1.61 -16.08
N GLU A 10 30.79 -0.91 -17.09
CA GLU A 10 32.24 -0.80 -17.31
C GLU A 10 32.91 -0.15 -16.06
N PRO A 11 33.81 -0.86 -15.34
CA PRO A 11 34.33 -0.42 -14.06
C PRO A 11 35.02 0.95 -14.18
N GLN A 12 34.88 1.84 -13.19
CA GLN A 12 35.35 3.23 -13.30
C GLN A 12 36.49 3.54 -12.32
N GLY A 13 37.18 4.67 -12.57
CA GLY A 13 38.21 5.21 -11.69
C GLY A 13 39.35 4.24 -11.39
N GLU A 14 39.76 4.20 -10.12
CA GLU A 14 40.87 3.38 -9.61
C GLU A 14 40.70 1.88 -9.90
N LEU A 15 39.46 1.37 -9.91
CA LEU A 15 39.19 -0.03 -10.23
C LEU A 15 39.56 -0.35 -11.69
N ARG A 16 39.28 0.57 -12.64
CA ARG A 16 39.72 0.40 -14.05
C ARG A 16 41.24 0.44 -14.16
N ALA A 17 41.88 1.37 -13.45
CA ALA A 17 43.35 1.46 -13.42
C ALA A 17 43.99 0.18 -12.86
N HIS A 18 43.42 -0.39 -11.80
CA HIS A 18 43.89 -1.65 -11.22
C HIS A 18 43.69 -2.85 -12.18
N LEU A 19 42.50 -3.01 -12.76
CA LEU A 19 42.20 -4.10 -13.72
C LEU A 19 43.02 -3.99 -15.03
N ASN A 20 43.51 -2.80 -15.38
CA ASN A 20 44.45 -2.61 -16.49
C ASN A 20 45.87 -3.12 -16.15
N VAL A 21 46.29 -3.12 -14.88
CA VAL A 21 47.63 -3.52 -14.43
C VAL A 21 47.68 -4.96 -13.92
N CYS A 22 46.65 -5.42 -13.21
CA CYS A 22 46.58 -6.75 -12.61
C CYS A 22 45.79 -7.73 -13.49
N LEU A 23 46.47 -8.74 -14.03
CA LEU A 23 45.85 -9.77 -14.88
C LEU A 23 44.94 -10.71 -14.07
N ASP A 24 45.35 -11.12 -12.87
CA ASP A 24 44.59 -12.06 -12.04
C ASP A 24 43.24 -11.47 -11.61
N CYS A 25 43.24 -10.19 -11.21
CA CYS A 25 42.00 -9.48 -10.89
C CYS A 25 41.12 -9.23 -12.12
N ARG A 26 41.69 -9.16 -13.33
CA ARG A 26 40.90 -9.08 -14.57
C ARG A 26 40.22 -10.42 -14.88
N ALA A 27 40.96 -11.53 -14.80
CA ALA A 27 40.39 -12.87 -14.98
C ALA A 27 39.27 -13.14 -13.96
N ALA A 28 39.45 -12.72 -12.70
CA ALA A 28 38.40 -12.80 -11.68
C ALA A 28 37.18 -11.91 -12.01
N PHE A 29 37.38 -10.70 -12.55
CA PHE A 29 36.27 -9.83 -12.98
C PHE A 29 35.48 -10.42 -14.15
N GLU A 30 36.17 -10.94 -15.16
CA GLU A 30 35.55 -11.62 -16.31
C GLU A 30 34.78 -12.88 -15.86
N GLN A 31 35.31 -13.62 -14.88
CA GLN A 31 34.62 -14.74 -14.25
C GLN A 31 33.36 -14.29 -13.48
N GLU A 32 33.44 -13.27 -12.62
CA GLU A 32 32.27 -12.68 -11.93
C GLU A 32 31.20 -12.23 -12.94
N GLN A 33 31.59 -11.52 -14.00
CA GLN A 33 30.68 -11.03 -15.03
C GLN A 33 30.00 -12.18 -15.80
N SER A 34 30.75 -13.24 -16.13
CA SER A 34 30.16 -14.42 -16.78
C SER A 34 29.15 -15.16 -15.90
N LEU A 35 29.40 -15.23 -14.58
CA LEU A 35 28.47 -15.80 -13.61
C LEU A 35 27.18 -14.98 -13.54
N PHE A 36 27.26 -13.66 -13.38
CA PHE A 36 26.07 -12.80 -13.36
C PHE A 36 25.26 -12.87 -14.66
N ALA A 37 25.91 -12.89 -15.83
CA ALA A 37 25.23 -13.07 -17.12
C ALA A 37 24.48 -14.40 -17.22
N SER A 38 25.03 -15.50 -16.68
CA SER A 38 24.35 -16.80 -16.64
C SER A 38 23.14 -16.81 -15.70
N ILE A 39 23.24 -16.13 -14.54
CA ILE A 39 22.15 -15.99 -13.58
C ILE A 39 21.02 -15.16 -14.18
N ASP A 40 21.34 -14.01 -14.80
CA ASP A 40 20.34 -13.13 -15.42
C ASP A 40 19.66 -13.82 -16.62
N THR A 41 20.40 -14.59 -17.43
CA THR A 41 19.81 -15.41 -18.49
C THR A 41 18.83 -16.45 -17.93
N GLY A 42 19.19 -17.15 -16.84
CA GLY A 42 18.31 -18.10 -16.17
C GLY A 42 17.06 -17.45 -15.55
N LEU A 43 17.22 -16.27 -14.95
CA LEU A 43 16.12 -15.46 -14.44
C LEU A 43 15.22 -14.96 -15.58
N HIS A 44 15.77 -14.51 -16.70
CA HIS A 44 14.98 -14.06 -17.84
C HIS A 44 14.11 -15.20 -18.41
N VAL A 45 14.66 -16.40 -18.55
CA VAL A 45 13.92 -17.59 -19.05
C VAL A 45 12.82 -18.04 -18.08
N THR A 46 13.03 -17.89 -16.76
CA THR A 46 12.06 -18.35 -15.74
C THR A 46 11.03 -17.28 -15.35
N ALA A 47 11.38 -16.00 -15.39
CA ALA A 47 10.49 -14.88 -15.05
C ALA A 47 9.70 -14.35 -16.25
N ASN A 48 10.18 -14.57 -17.49
CA ASN A 48 9.47 -14.24 -18.73
C ASN A 48 9.15 -15.52 -19.54
N PRO A 49 8.36 -16.48 -18.99
CA PRO A 49 7.86 -17.59 -19.78
C PRO A 49 6.99 -17.05 -20.93
N GLU A 50 6.95 -17.78 -22.04
CA GLU A 50 6.23 -17.35 -23.25
C GLU A 50 4.75 -17.06 -22.92
N VAL A 51 4.34 -15.78 -23.08
CA VAL A 51 3.04 -15.30 -22.63
C VAL A 51 1.94 -15.95 -23.47
N PRO A 52 1.06 -16.80 -22.88
CA PRO A 52 0.05 -17.49 -23.65
C PRO A 52 -0.87 -16.51 -24.39
N PRO A 53 -1.21 -16.75 -25.68
CA PRO A 53 -1.94 -15.78 -26.50
C PRO A 53 -3.36 -15.47 -25.99
N SER A 54 -3.89 -16.29 -25.07
CA SER A 54 -5.15 -16.07 -24.35
C SER A 54 -5.08 -15.01 -23.24
N LEU A 55 -3.89 -14.63 -22.75
CA LEU A 55 -3.76 -13.65 -21.66
C LEU A 55 -4.21 -12.25 -22.09
N LEU A 56 -3.79 -11.76 -23.26
CA LEU A 56 -4.15 -10.40 -23.72
C LEU A 56 -5.67 -10.23 -23.97
N PRO A 57 -6.39 -11.18 -24.60
CA PRO A 57 -7.85 -11.17 -24.64
C PRO A 57 -8.50 -11.21 -23.25
N CYS A 58 -8.01 -12.08 -22.35
CA CYS A 58 -8.56 -12.22 -20.99
C CYS A 58 -8.40 -10.94 -20.16
N VAL A 59 -7.22 -10.31 -20.21
CA VAL A 59 -6.94 -9.04 -19.51
C VAL A 59 -7.79 -7.90 -20.08
N ARG A 60 -8.01 -7.84 -21.41
CA ARG A 60 -8.93 -6.86 -22.01
C ARG A 60 -10.36 -7.06 -21.52
N ALA A 61 -10.91 -8.28 -21.61
CA ALA A 61 -12.25 -8.57 -21.11
C ALA A 61 -12.41 -8.23 -19.62
N ARG A 62 -11.40 -8.52 -18.78
CA ARG A 62 -11.37 -8.14 -17.36
C ARG A 62 -11.34 -6.62 -17.13
N LEU A 63 -10.67 -5.85 -18.01
CA LEU A 63 -10.65 -4.39 -17.96
C LEU A 63 -11.96 -3.79 -18.43
N ASP A 64 -12.58 -4.36 -19.46
CA ASP A 64 -13.89 -3.94 -19.98
C ASP A 64 -15.00 -4.23 -18.93
N ASP A 65 -14.98 -5.40 -18.27
CA ASP A 65 -15.85 -5.74 -17.13
C ASP A 65 -15.63 -4.83 -15.90
N ALA A 66 -14.41 -4.32 -15.71
CA ALA A 66 -14.09 -3.38 -14.63
C ALA A 66 -14.45 -1.93 -14.97
N ALA A 67 -14.40 -1.56 -16.26
CA ALA A 67 -14.84 -0.27 -16.78
C ALA A 67 -16.38 -0.18 -16.90
N ALA A 68 -17.06 -1.32 -17.03
CA ALA A 68 -18.52 -1.42 -16.98
C ALA A 68 -19.04 -0.83 -15.64
N PRO A 69 -19.76 0.30 -15.65
CA PRO A 69 -20.03 1.03 -14.43
C PRO A 69 -21.03 0.27 -13.55
N ARG A 70 -20.62 -0.09 -12.33
CA ARG A 70 -21.48 -0.64 -11.25
C ARG A 70 -22.50 0.38 -10.69
N SER A 71 -22.95 1.31 -11.53
CA SER A 71 -23.81 2.46 -11.27
C SER A 71 -25.17 2.08 -10.65
N GLY A 72 -25.73 0.94 -11.04
CA GLY A 72 -27.09 0.53 -10.64
C GLY A 72 -27.34 0.47 -9.14
N TRP A 73 -26.33 0.14 -8.32
CA TRP A 73 -26.51 0.09 -6.87
C TRP A 73 -26.41 1.46 -6.21
N VAL A 74 -25.35 2.23 -6.52
CA VAL A 74 -25.08 3.51 -5.84
C VAL A 74 -26.15 4.56 -6.13
N THR A 75 -26.66 4.62 -7.37
CA THR A 75 -27.72 5.55 -7.77
C THR A 75 -29.03 5.30 -7.00
N ASN A 76 -29.36 4.04 -6.68
CA ASN A 76 -30.53 3.70 -5.86
C ASN A 76 -30.42 4.20 -4.41
N TRP A 77 -29.21 4.16 -3.82
CA TRP A 77 -28.99 4.72 -2.47
C TRP A 77 -29.16 6.24 -2.45
N PHE A 78 -28.65 6.96 -3.45
CA PHE A 78 -28.86 8.40 -3.55
C PHE A 78 -30.32 8.79 -3.79
N ALA A 79 -31.07 8.01 -4.58
CA ALA A 79 -32.51 8.22 -4.76
C ALA A 79 -33.30 8.04 -3.45
N LEU A 80 -33.00 6.99 -2.68
CA LEU A 80 -33.62 6.76 -1.36
C LEU A 80 -33.26 7.85 -0.35
N ALA A 81 -32.00 8.30 -0.31
CA ALA A 81 -31.57 9.41 0.55
C ALA A 81 -32.28 10.73 0.21
N GLY A 82 -32.43 11.05 -1.08
CA GLY A 82 -33.16 12.23 -1.55
C GLY A 82 -34.64 12.21 -1.13
N ALA A 83 -35.31 11.06 -1.25
CA ALA A 83 -36.69 10.89 -0.80
C ALA A 83 -36.85 11.12 0.72
N ALA A 84 -35.93 10.59 1.53
CA ALA A 84 -35.95 10.79 2.99
C ALA A 84 -35.79 12.27 3.38
N VAL A 85 -34.88 13.00 2.73
CA VAL A 85 -34.68 14.45 2.98
C VAL A 85 -35.94 15.25 2.62
N MET A 86 -36.59 14.95 1.50
CA MET A 86 -37.84 15.62 1.10
C MET A 86 -38.97 15.39 2.11
N ILE A 87 -39.10 14.18 2.66
CA ILE A 87 -40.10 13.87 3.70
C ILE A 87 -39.82 14.67 4.98
N VAL A 88 -38.58 14.72 5.46
CA VAL A 88 -38.21 15.50 6.65
C VAL A 88 -38.45 17.00 6.44
N ALA A 89 -38.09 17.53 5.27
CA ALA A 89 -38.31 18.94 4.93
C ALA A 89 -39.81 19.30 4.90
N PHE A 90 -40.66 18.41 4.35
CA PHE A 90 -42.11 18.59 4.33
C PHE A 90 -42.72 18.62 5.73
N PHE A 91 -42.33 17.68 6.61
CA PHE A 91 -42.78 17.66 8.01
C PHE A 91 -42.31 18.90 8.79
N ALA A 92 -41.07 19.35 8.59
CA ALA A 92 -40.54 20.55 9.22
C ALA A 92 -41.32 21.81 8.80
N ALA A 93 -41.58 21.99 7.50
CA ALA A 93 -42.35 23.11 6.97
C ALA A 93 -43.80 23.12 7.51
N HIS A 94 -44.47 21.96 7.51
CA HIS A 94 -45.83 21.83 8.04
C HIS A 94 -45.90 22.08 9.55
N ALA A 95 -44.87 21.70 10.33
CA ALA A 95 -44.78 22.01 11.75
C ALA A 95 -44.66 23.53 12.00
N VAL A 96 -43.78 24.22 11.28
CA VAL A 96 -43.58 25.68 11.38
C VAL A 96 -44.85 26.43 10.96
N TRP A 97 -45.56 25.98 9.92
CA TRP A 97 -46.84 26.59 9.53
C TRP A 97 -47.92 26.45 10.62
N ARG A 98 -47.99 25.32 11.34
CA ARG A 98 -48.95 25.17 12.44
C ARG A 98 -48.65 26.06 13.65
N THR A 99 -47.38 26.25 14.02
CA THR A 99 -47.02 27.14 15.13
C THR A 99 -47.22 28.62 14.77
N SER A 100 -46.97 29.00 13.52
CA SER A 100 -47.09 30.39 13.05
C SER A 100 -48.51 30.97 13.10
N VAL A 101 -49.56 30.13 13.12
CA VAL A 101 -50.96 30.58 13.16
C VAL A 101 -51.40 31.01 14.58
N ILE A 102 -50.71 30.55 15.63
CA ILE A 102 -51.14 30.73 17.02
C ILE A 102 -50.11 31.54 17.84
N HIS A 103 -49.83 32.79 17.45
CA HIS A 103 -49.29 33.81 18.37
C HIS A 103 -49.61 35.24 17.85
N LYS A 104 -50.64 35.88 18.42
CA LYS A 104 -50.81 37.34 18.33
C LYS A 104 -50.13 37.98 19.56
N PRO A 105 -49.07 38.78 19.42
CA PRO A 105 -48.40 39.38 20.58
C PRO A 105 -49.26 40.50 21.17
N VAL A 106 -49.75 40.31 22.40
CA VAL A 106 -50.35 41.37 23.21
C VAL A 106 -49.23 42.11 23.94
N ALA A 107 -49.10 43.41 23.69
CA ALA A 107 -48.10 44.25 24.35
C ALA A 107 -48.68 44.88 25.64
N THR A 108 -47.99 44.69 26.76
CA THR A 108 -48.33 45.32 28.05
C THR A 108 -47.05 45.62 28.84
N ALA A 109 -47.00 46.77 29.53
CA ALA A 109 -45.76 47.29 30.13
C ALA A 109 -45.94 47.85 31.56
N ARG A 110 -44.94 47.59 32.42
CA ARG A 110 -44.68 48.19 33.76
C ARG A 110 -43.21 47.86 34.12
N LYS A 111 -42.32 48.69 34.72
CA LYS A 111 -42.38 49.69 35.83
C LYS A 111 -42.80 49.06 37.18
N THR A 112 -42.01 49.03 38.26
CA THR A 112 -40.63 49.52 38.59
C THR A 112 -40.11 48.68 39.82
N SER A 113 -39.05 48.88 40.63
CA SER A 113 -38.08 49.97 40.94
C SER A 113 -36.88 49.44 41.79
N VAL A 114 -35.85 50.28 42.06
CA VAL A 114 -34.90 50.32 43.23
C VAL A 114 -34.16 48.99 43.61
N LEU A 115 -32.83 48.75 43.45
CA LEU A 115 -31.56 49.45 43.84
C LEU A 115 -31.28 49.40 45.39
N PRO A 116 -30.02 49.46 45.95
CA PRO A 116 -28.71 49.73 45.34
C PRO A 116 -27.45 48.95 45.87
N GLN A 117 -26.26 49.41 45.42
CA GLN A 117 -24.87 49.18 45.95
C GLN A 117 -24.14 47.86 45.56
N LEU A 118 -22.81 47.83 45.32
CA LEU A 118 -21.76 48.89 45.31
C LEU A 118 -20.68 48.65 44.22
N THR A 119 -19.89 49.69 43.93
CA THR A 119 -18.86 49.88 42.87
C THR A 119 -17.48 49.23 43.19
N PRO A 120 -16.42 49.22 42.31
CA PRO A 120 -16.12 50.18 41.23
C PRO A 120 -15.53 49.69 39.87
N SER A 121 -15.52 50.62 38.91
CA SER A 121 -14.70 50.67 37.66
C SER A 121 -13.36 51.44 37.93
N PRO A 122 -12.42 51.79 37.01
CA PRO A 122 -12.54 52.07 35.56
C PRO A 122 -11.60 51.18 34.68
N GLU A 123 -11.61 51.13 33.34
CA GLU A 123 -11.96 52.05 32.22
C GLU A 123 -10.92 53.13 31.83
N ASN A 124 -10.22 52.92 30.70
CA ASN A 124 -10.02 53.90 29.61
C ASN A 124 -9.43 53.13 28.39
N ARG A 125 -9.91 53.26 27.13
CA ARG A 125 -9.90 54.43 26.20
C ARG A 125 -8.48 54.80 25.73
N ASN A 126 -8.21 55.18 24.47
CA ASN A 126 -9.10 55.63 23.37
C ASN A 126 -8.50 55.31 21.96
N PRO A 127 -9.18 55.59 20.82
CA PRO A 127 -8.77 55.16 19.47
C PRO A 127 -8.17 56.25 18.55
N ALA A 128 -7.44 55.81 17.52
CA ALA A 128 -7.22 56.46 16.20
C ALA A 128 -6.79 55.35 15.19
N VAL A 129 -7.44 55.11 14.04
CA VAL A 129 -7.45 55.90 12.78
C VAL A 129 -6.07 56.00 12.10
N VAL A 130 -5.85 55.22 11.03
CA VAL A 130 -5.26 55.60 9.71
C VAL A 130 -5.24 54.36 8.78
N ARG A 131 -5.35 54.57 7.45
CA ARG A 131 -5.25 53.58 6.35
C ARG A 131 -3.96 53.83 5.54
N PRO A 132 -3.66 53.09 4.45
CA PRO A 132 -3.54 51.63 4.30
C PRO A 132 -2.15 51.25 3.71
N VAL A 133 -1.78 49.96 3.71
CA VAL A 133 -0.75 49.44 2.78
C VAL A 133 -1.25 48.15 2.12
N GLU A 134 -1.28 48.19 0.79
CA GLU A 134 -1.74 47.14 -0.11
C GLU A 134 -0.58 46.24 -0.55
N LYS A 135 -0.64 44.93 -0.27
CA LYS A 135 0.13 43.91 -1.02
C LYS A 135 -0.70 42.62 -1.18
N ASN A 136 -0.71 42.09 -2.40
CA ASN A 136 -1.54 40.94 -2.81
C ASN A 136 -1.09 39.60 -2.21
N PRO A 137 -2.01 38.65 -1.96
CA PRO A 137 -1.67 37.33 -1.44
C PRO A 137 -1.19 36.37 -2.54
N ARG A 138 0.12 36.09 -2.59
CA ARG A 138 0.60 34.84 -3.22
C ARG A 138 0.47 33.69 -2.21
N SER A 139 -0.66 33.00 -2.25
CA SER A 139 -0.89 31.79 -1.46
C SER A 139 -0.05 30.62 -1.97
N GLN A 140 1.21 30.55 -1.54
CA GLN A 140 2.06 29.38 -1.77
C GLN A 140 1.66 28.29 -0.78
N ARG A 141 0.90 27.30 -1.25
CA ARG A 141 0.50 26.12 -0.46
C ARG A 141 1.71 25.25 -0.12
N GLN A 142 2.39 25.57 0.98
CA GLN A 142 3.23 24.58 1.67
C GLN A 142 2.32 23.69 2.51
N PHE A 143 2.23 22.42 2.14
CA PHE A 143 1.56 21.41 2.98
C PHE A 143 2.43 21.16 4.22
N ALA A 144 1.97 21.60 5.37
CA ALA A 144 2.60 21.30 6.66
C ALA A 144 2.38 19.82 7.02
N ILE A 145 3.19 18.94 6.45
CA ILE A 145 3.25 17.53 6.83
C ILE A 145 3.87 17.46 8.23
N SER A 146 3.02 17.40 9.25
CA SER A 146 3.42 17.21 10.64
C SER A 146 3.93 15.78 10.86
N LYS A 147 5.19 15.53 10.48
CA LYS A 147 5.94 14.35 10.95
C LYS A 147 6.44 14.65 12.35
N ASN A 148 5.89 13.94 13.33
CA ASN A 148 6.31 13.99 14.73
C ASN A 148 7.09 12.70 15.05
N PRO A 149 8.44 12.70 15.08
CA PRO A 149 9.22 11.47 15.13
C PRO A 149 9.85 11.27 16.52
N ARG A 150 9.09 10.70 17.47
CA ARG A 150 9.63 10.15 18.73
C ARG A 150 8.63 9.25 19.45
N ALA A 151 9.19 8.30 20.20
CA ALA A 151 8.51 7.45 21.18
C ALA A 151 7.31 6.62 20.65
N HIS A 152 7.61 5.47 20.05
CA HIS A 152 7.02 4.20 20.52
C HIS A 152 7.98 3.02 20.38
N GLU A 153 9.23 3.24 20.81
CA GLU A 153 10.13 2.17 21.19
C GLU A 153 9.61 1.55 22.49
N LYS A 154 8.76 0.53 22.35
CA LYS A 154 8.31 -0.30 23.48
C LYS A 154 8.10 -1.73 22.99
N LEU A 155 8.91 -2.64 23.51
CA LEU A 155 8.86 -4.08 23.22
C LEU A 155 7.45 -4.62 23.48
N VAL A 156 6.74 -5.01 22.42
CA VAL A 156 5.55 -5.86 22.54
C VAL A 156 6.02 -7.30 22.74
N SER A 157 6.55 -7.56 23.94
CA SER A 157 6.56 -8.92 24.48
C SER A 157 5.13 -9.23 24.89
N GLY A 158 4.36 -9.76 23.95
CA GLY A 158 2.95 -10.05 24.06
C GLY A 158 2.55 -11.05 22.99
N GLU A 159 1.84 -12.09 23.39
CA GLU A 159 1.51 -13.27 22.58
C GLU A 159 0.37 -12.99 21.58
N THR A 160 0.62 -12.05 20.66
CA THR A 160 -0.33 -11.66 19.61
C THR A 160 0.05 -12.32 18.29
N MET A 161 -0.79 -13.22 17.78
CA MET A 161 -0.61 -13.79 16.44
C MET A 161 -0.62 -12.67 15.38
N PRO A 162 0.20 -12.75 14.33
CA PRO A 162 0.23 -11.73 13.29
C PRO A 162 -1.09 -11.74 12.51
N GLU A 163 -1.82 -10.62 12.55
CA GLU A 163 -3.03 -10.42 11.76
C GLU A 163 -2.66 -10.19 10.29
N VAL A 164 -2.87 -11.21 9.46
CA VAL A 164 -2.64 -11.14 8.01
C VAL A 164 -3.93 -10.73 7.32
N LEU A 165 -3.92 -9.55 6.69
CA LEU A 165 -5.06 -9.06 5.91
C LEU A 165 -5.12 -9.78 4.55
N VAL A 166 -6.18 -10.55 4.33
CA VAL A 166 -6.40 -11.36 3.12
C VAL A 166 -7.45 -10.68 2.23
N PRO A 167 -7.24 -10.58 0.90
CA PRO A 167 -8.27 -10.13 -0.04
C PRO A 167 -9.49 -11.06 -0.04
N ARG A 168 -10.71 -10.52 -0.17
CA ARG A 168 -11.96 -11.29 -0.07
C ARG A 168 -12.12 -12.41 -1.11
N ASP A 169 -11.46 -12.27 -2.26
CA ASP A 169 -11.37 -13.28 -3.31
C ASP A 169 -10.41 -14.44 -2.98
N GLN A 170 -9.58 -14.28 -1.95
CA GLN A 170 -8.55 -15.24 -1.53
C GLN A 170 -8.87 -15.92 -0.19
N GLU A 171 -9.83 -15.40 0.59
CA GLU A 171 -10.33 -16.00 1.84
C GLU A 171 -10.70 -17.49 1.65
N VAL A 172 -11.39 -17.84 0.56
CA VAL A 172 -11.84 -19.21 0.25
C VAL A 172 -10.65 -20.14 -0.02
N LEU A 173 -9.67 -19.68 -0.81
CA LEU A 173 -8.47 -20.45 -1.14
C LEU A 173 -7.58 -20.68 0.08
N LEU A 174 -7.49 -19.68 0.97
CA LEU A 174 -6.75 -19.81 2.22
C LEU A 174 -7.44 -20.78 3.20
N ALA A 175 -8.78 -20.79 3.25
CA ALA A 175 -9.55 -21.75 4.03
C ALA A 175 -9.34 -23.19 3.54
N GLU A 176 -9.47 -23.43 2.23
CA GLU A 176 -9.23 -24.76 1.63
C GLU A 176 -7.78 -25.24 1.86
N TYR A 177 -6.81 -24.34 1.73
CA TYR A 177 -5.40 -24.64 2.03
C TYR A 177 -5.18 -24.96 3.53
N ALA A 178 -5.80 -24.21 4.43
CA ALA A 178 -5.71 -24.44 5.87
C ALA A 178 -6.35 -25.78 6.29
N GLU A 179 -7.49 -26.15 5.71
CA GLU A 179 -8.10 -27.47 5.91
C GLU A 179 -7.16 -28.58 5.40
N GLN A 180 -6.66 -28.47 4.16
CA GLN A 180 -5.74 -29.46 3.59
C GLN A 180 -4.43 -29.59 4.41
N TRP A 181 -3.94 -28.48 4.96
CA TRP A 181 -2.79 -28.46 5.86
C TRP A 181 -3.10 -29.14 7.20
N SER A 182 -4.28 -28.87 7.80
CA SER A 182 -4.69 -29.48 9.08
C SER A 182 -4.83 -31.01 9.00
N LEU A 183 -5.32 -31.54 7.87
CA LEU A 183 -5.41 -32.97 7.59
C LEU A 183 -4.03 -33.61 7.46
N ARG A 184 -3.08 -32.89 6.83
CA ARG A 184 -1.68 -33.30 6.71
C ARG A 184 -0.90 -32.89 7.97
N LYS A 185 -1.07 -33.66 9.06
CA LYS A 185 -0.30 -33.59 10.32
C LYS A 185 1.22 -33.78 10.13
N ARG A 186 1.86 -32.83 9.46
CA ARG A 186 3.31 -32.64 9.44
C ARG A 186 3.70 -31.99 10.78
N PRO A 187 4.87 -32.31 11.35
CA PRO A 187 5.41 -31.47 12.41
C PRO A 187 5.55 -30.05 11.88
N LEU A 188 5.16 -29.06 12.69
CA LEU A 188 5.42 -27.65 12.38
C LEU A 188 6.93 -27.47 12.23
N LEU A 189 7.37 -27.20 11.00
CA LEU A 189 8.69 -26.65 10.74
C LEU A 189 8.68 -25.17 11.16
N LEU A 190 8.57 -24.96 12.47
CA LEU A 190 9.19 -23.80 13.11
C LEU A 190 10.63 -23.76 12.63
N ALA A 191 11.11 -22.56 12.29
CA ALA A 191 12.54 -22.37 12.06
C ALA A 191 13.25 -22.68 13.37
N GLN A 192 13.77 -23.89 13.49
CA GLN A 192 14.61 -24.28 14.61
C GLN A 192 15.80 -23.33 14.60
N GLU A 193 15.99 -22.58 15.68
CA GLU A 193 17.20 -21.78 15.86
C GLU A 193 18.37 -22.75 15.90
N PHE A 194 19.05 -22.89 14.76
CA PHE A 194 20.30 -23.63 14.65
C PHE A 194 21.35 -22.83 15.40
N ASP A 195 21.51 -23.17 16.68
CA ASP A 195 22.58 -22.70 17.53
C ASP A 195 23.91 -22.81 16.77
N ALA A 196 24.70 -21.73 16.74
CA ALA A 196 25.71 -21.49 15.71
C ALA A 196 27.02 -22.28 15.93
N THR A 197 26.89 -23.50 16.44
CA THR A 197 27.97 -24.34 16.98
C THR A 197 28.06 -25.67 16.23
N VAL A 198 28.90 -25.66 15.18
CA VAL A 198 29.36 -26.86 14.44
C VAL A 198 28.27 -27.61 13.66
N LEU A 199 27.79 -26.98 12.58
CA LEU A 199 27.24 -27.74 11.46
C LEU A 199 28.37 -28.57 10.82
N SER A 200 28.35 -29.89 11.03
CA SER A 200 29.20 -30.83 10.28
C SER A 200 28.96 -30.64 8.77
N PRO A 201 30.01 -30.59 7.93
CA PRO A 201 29.85 -30.39 6.49
C PRO A 201 28.88 -31.41 5.87
N LEU A 202 27.85 -30.91 5.19
CA LEU A 202 26.85 -31.75 4.54
C LEU A 202 27.50 -32.56 3.41
N GLN A 203 27.81 -33.83 3.67
CA GLN A 203 28.33 -34.74 2.66
C GLN A 203 27.21 -35.11 1.67
N VAL A 204 27.06 -34.29 0.64
CA VAL A 204 26.22 -34.59 -0.52
C VAL A 204 26.83 -35.80 -1.23
N ALA A 205 26.14 -36.94 -1.18
CA ALA A 205 26.58 -38.13 -1.89
C ALA A 205 26.60 -37.88 -3.41
N PRO A 206 27.63 -38.35 -4.14
CA PRO A 206 27.67 -38.18 -5.60
C PRO A 206 26.44 -38.79 -6.26
N ILE A 207 25.69 -37.98 -7.00
CA ILE A 207 24.52 -38.42 -7.76
C ILE A 207 25.04 -39.26 -8.93
N GLN A 208 24.80 -40.57 -8.88
CA GLN A 208 24.97 -41.42 -10.05
C GLN A 208 23.82 -41.11 -11.02
N ILE A 209 24.17 -40.60 -12.20
CA ILE A 209 23.25 -40.42 -13.31
C ILE A 209 23.52 -41.57 -14.28
N ASP A 210 22.64 -42.57 -14.28
CA ASP A 210 22.69 -43.64 -15.28
C ASP A 210 22.56 -43.05 -16.69
N GLU A 211 23.31 -43.59 -17.66
CA GLU A 211 23.25 -43.12 -19.05
C GLU A 211 21.86 -43.39 -19.64
N LEU A 212 21.05 -42.33 -19.73
CA LEU A 212 19.76 -42.34 -20.43
C LEU A 212 19.99 -42.73 -21.89
N GLY A 213 19.65 -43.97 -22.23
CA GLY A 213 19.83 -44.53 -23.58
C GLY A 213 18.97 -43.80 -24.62
N VAL A 214 19.50 -42.70 -25.17
CA VAL A 214 18.81 -41.85 -26.14
C VAL A 214 18.66 -42.60 -27.46
N LYS A 215 17.52 -43.27 -27.63
CA LYS A 215 17.20 -44.03 -28.84
C LYS A 215 16.89 -43.07 -30.00
N LEU A 216 17.94 -42.73 -30.77
CA LEU A 216 17.86 -41.83 -31.91
C LEU A 216 16.77 -42.28 -32.90
N LEU A 217 15.77 -41.43 -33.12
CA LEU A 217 14.72 -41.62 -34.11
C LEU A 217 15.24 -41.21 -35.50
N ALA A 218 15.97 -42.13 -36.14
CA ALA A 218 16.48 -41.96 -37.50
C ALA A 218 15.34 -42.02 -38.53
N GLU A 219 14.75 -40.87 -38.81
CA GLU A 219 14.20 -40.42 -40.11
C GLU A 219 13.61 -41.49 -41.04
N GLU A 220 12.44 -42.04 -40.67
CA GLU A 220 11.59 -42.82 -41.58
C GLU A 220 10.85 -41.89 -42.58
N LYS A 221 11.60 -41.23 -43.47
CA LYS A 221 11.07 -40.47 -44.63
C LYS A 221 12.02 -40.47 -45.83
N LEU A 222 12.00 -41.56 -46.60
CA LEU A 222 12.49 -41.54 -47.99
C LEU A 222 11.68 -42.52 -48.87
N GLN A 223 10.90 -41.92 -49.78
CA GLN A 223 10.24 -42.50 -50.97
C GLN A 223 9.21 -43.61 -50.75
#